data_AF-A0A168S183-F1
#
_entry.id   AF-A0A168S183-F1
#
_cell.length_a   1.000
_cell.length_b   1.000
_cell.length_c   1.000
_cell.angle_alpha   90.00
_cell.angle_beta   90.00
_cell.angle_gamma   90.00
#
_symmetry.space_group_name_H-M   'P 1'
#
loop_
_entity.id
_entity.type
_entity.pdbx_description
1 polymer ?
#
loop_
_entity_poly.entity_id
_entity_poly.type
_entity_poly.pdbx_seq_one_letter_code
_entity_poly.pdbx_strand_id
1 'polypeptide(L)'
;MSFRSKSIPVCVLLIVYLAYANFRLTDLSSSIPHQAFASISTTAAEIRHSISPPASLSSITATLSPLLPAPTSSGLLSGIRTPMESPSLVSPKIDPDEKYLTFLTHSGFQNQLIQVENGILLAWYLNRTLILPRALLGQAFGWSYYPKLHLEHLLRDPGTTLDCEEYANEIDRYQIRCPDRDLYAMLPFDTLFDLSWAKQHVKIITREQVDDDWLATTLGIHGHHITSLPPNGTYVDGDSVYYCGATRYDWRIYDTPRKSHRLGKYAQALSIYDLRQRKEKLMHFTSLFGSGRLPIRRPEHYDFLRSLQKSITYHHPAVLEMTDLLVSLLGGHGNFIGIHVR
;
A
#
# COMPACT_ATOMS: atom_id res chain seq x y z
N MET A 1 -6.60 47.31 -26.63
CA MET A 1 -7.74 46.73 -27.37
C MET A 1 -8.03 45.35 -26.78
N SER A 2 -9.19 45.19 -26.14
CA SER A 2 -9.56 44.01 -25.34
C SER A 2 -10.41 43.05 -26.17
N PHE A 3 -9.94 41.82 -26.35
CA PHE A 3 -10.75 40.70 -26.87
C PHE A 3 -11.56 40.12 -25.71
N ARG A 4 -12.84 40.49 -25.61
CA ARG A 4 -13.81 39.80 -24.74
C ARG A 4 -14.30 38.53 -25.44
N SER A 5 -13.99 37.40 -24.81
CA SER A 5 -14.36 36.05 -25.20
C SER A 5 -15.88 35.86 -25.30
N LYS A 6 -16.35 35.40 -26.47
CA LYS A 6 -17.75 35.05 -26.77
C LYS A 6 -18.18 33.68 -26.18
N SER A 7 -17.36 33.06 -25.33
CA SER A 7 -17.62 31.70 -24.83
C SER A 7 -18.52 31.63 -23.60
N ILE A 8 -18.74 32.75 -22.91
CA ILE A 8 -19.59 32.82 -21.69
C ILE A 8 -21.08 32.61 -21.97
N PRO A 9 -21.72 33.18 -23.01
CA PRO A 9 -23.17 33.00 -23.22
C PRO A 9 -23.56 31.56 -23.56
N VAL A 10 -22.67 30.78 -24.18
CA VAL A 10 -22.94 29.37 -24.53
C VAL A 10 -23.01 28.48 -23.28
N CYS A 11 -22.11 28.68 -22.32
CA CYS A 11 -22.13 27.93 -21.06
C CYS A 11 -23.39 28.24 -20.22
N VAL A 12 -23.84 29.50 -20.21
CA VAL A 12 -25.06 29.87 -19.45
C VAL A 12 -26.30 29.23 -20.07
N LEU A 13 -26.42 29.23 -21.40
CA LEU A 13 -27.54 28.57 -22.08
C LEU A 13 -27.57 27.06 -21.84
N LEU A 14 -26.41 26.40 -21.80
CA LEU A 14 -26.32 24.97 -21.53
C LEU A 14 -26.75 24.62 -20.09
N ILE A 15 -26.36 25.43 -19.10
CA ILE A 15 -26.74 25.24 -17.69
C ILE A 15 -28.25 25.45 -17.50
N VAL A 16 -28.83 26.47 -18.14
CA VAL A 16 -30.28 26.73 -18.10
C VAL A 16 -31.06 25.59 -18.75
N TYR A 17 -30.58 25.05 -19.89
CA TYR A 17 -31.21 23.90 -20.55
C TYR A 17 -31.18 22.64 -19.68
N LEU A 18 -30.04 22.34 -19.04
CA LEU A 18 -29.90 21.18 -18.15
C LEU A 18 -30.78 21.31 -16.90
N ALA A 19 -30.89 22.52 -16.32
CA ALA A 19 -31.79 22.78 -15.20
C ALA A 19 -33.27 22.60 -15.61
N TYR A 20 -33.66 23.09 -16.79
CA TYR A 20 -35.01 22.94 -17.32
C TYR A 20 -35.37 21.47 -17.58
N ALA A 21 -34.47 20.70 -18.19
CA ALA A 21 -34.67 19.28 -18.47
C ALA A 21 -34.85 18.47 -17.18
N ASN A 22 -34.08 18.79 -16.13
CA ASN A 22 -34.16 18.08 -14.86
C ASN A 22 -35.48 18.38 -14.12
N PHE A 23 -35.98 19.61 -14.21
CA PHE A 23 -37.26 20.00 -13.60
C PHE A 23 -38.46 19.33 -14.28
N ARG A 24 -38.39 19.10 -15.60
CA ARG A 24 -39.42 18.37 -16.36
C ARG A 24 -39.48 16.87 -16.03
N LEU A 25 -38.36 16.26 -15.64
CA LEU A 25 -38.30 14.84 -15.27
C LEU A 25 -38.90 14.57 -13.88
N THR A 26 -38.84 15.56 -12.97
CA THR A 26 -39.44 15.43 -11.63
C THR A 26 -40.97 15.54 -11.63
N ASP A 27 -41.57 16.20 -12.62
CA ASP A 27 -43.04 16.37 -12.71
C ASP A 27 -43.79 15.12 -13.23
N LEU A 28 -43.09 14.10 -13.76
CA LEU A 28 -43.72 12.86 -14.23
C LEU A 28 -43.80 11.75 -13.17
N SER A 29 -43.31 11.97 -11.94
CA SER A 29 -43.21 10.92 -10.92
C SER A 29 -44.26 11.00 -9.79
N SER A 30 -45.33 11.79 -9.95
CA SER A 30 -46.38 11.91 -8.93
C SER A 30 -47.75 11.44 -9.41
N SER A 31 -47.91 10.12 -9.60
CA SER A 31 -49.23 9.48 -9.59
C SER A 31 -49.13 7.98 -9.28
N ILE A 32 -48.87 7.63 -8.02
CA ILE A 32 -49.24 6.32 -7.48
C ILE A 32 -49.98 6.56 -6.15
N PRO A 33 -51.25 6.18 -6.02
CA PRO A 33 -52.01 6.40 -4.80
C PRO A 33 -51.69 5.31 -3.75
N HIS A 34 -51.36 5.74 -2.54
CA HIS A 34 -51.32 4.90 -1.35
C HIS A 34 -52.74 4.73 -0.78
N GLN A 35 -53.23 3.49 -0.70
CA GLN A 35 -54.24 3.11 0.28
C GLN A 35 -53.84 1.82 1.03
N ALA A 36 -54.00 1.96 2.34
CA ALA A 36 -53.85 1.06 3.48
C ALA A 36 -54.00 -0.45 3.27
N PHE A 37 -53.20 -1.24 4.00
CA PHE A 37 -53.71 -2.28 4.90
C PHE A 37 -52.78 -2.48 6.10
N ALA A 38 -53.40 -2.58 7.27
CA ALA A 38 -52.77 -2.73 8.58
C ALA A 38 -52.59 -4.21 8.97
N SER A 39 -51.53 -4.45 9.75
CA SER A 39 -51.38 -5.42 10.84
C SER A 39 -51.96 -6.84 10.68
N ILE A 40 -51.07 -7.84 10.50
CA ILE A 40 -51.18 -9.16 11.16
C ILE A 40 -49.79 -9.61 11.63
N SER A 41 -49.72 -9.98 12.90
CA SER A 41 -48.62 -10.65 13.59
C SER A 41 -48.82 -12.16 13.50
N THR A 42 -47.82 -12.93 13.08
CA THR A 42 -47.63 -14.35 13.47
C THR A 42 -46.29 -14.93 12.99
N THR A 43 -45.52 -15.42 13.96
CA THR A 43 -44.69 -16.65 14.00
C THR A 43 -43.82 -17.10 12.81
N ALA A 44 -42.54 -17.31 13.14
CA ALA A 44 -41.59 -18.13 12.40
C ALA A 44 -41.99 -19.61 12.38
N ALA A 45 -41.98 -20.22 11.19
CA ALA A 45 -41.55 -21.61 10.95
C ALA A 45 -41.61 -21.92 9.43
N GLU A 46 -40.53 -22.57 8.95
CA GLU A 46 -40.46 -23.48 7.81
C GLU A 46 -41.20 -23.15 6.51
N ILE A 47 -40.46 -22.70 5.49
CA ILE A 47 -40.59 -23.26 4.13
C ILE A 47 -39.20 -23.35 3.48
N ARG A 48 -38.66 -24.58 3.41
CA ARG A 48 -37.64 -24.97 2.43
C ARG A 48 -38.34 -25.04 1.07
N HIS A 49 -37.90 -24.24 0.10
CA HIS A 49 -38.15 -24.55 -1.31
C HIS A 49 -36.83 -24.69 -2.07
N SER A 50 -36.70 -25.90 -2.59
CA SER A 50 -35.77 -26.39 -3.59
C SER A 50 -35.66 -25.46 -4.80
N ILE A 51 -34.45 -24.99 -5.09
CA ILE A 51 -34.08 -24.50 -6.41
C ILE A 51 -33.19 -25.58 -7.04
N SER A 52 -33.75 -26.25 -8.03
CA SER A 52 -33.04 -27.21 -8.88
C SER A 52 -32.02 -26.48 -9.77
N PRO A 53 -30.82 -27.01 -9.97
CA PRO A 53 -29.85 -26.44 -10.91
C PRO A 53 -30.27 -26.75 -12.37
N PRO A 54 -30.05 -25.84 -13.33
CA PRO A 54 -30.26 -26.16 -14.73
C PRO A 54 -29.14 -27.06 -15.26
N ALA A 55 -29.53 -27.81 -16.29
CA ALA A 55 -28.86 -28.95 -16.88
C ALA A 55 -27.39 -28.74 -17.30
N SER A 56 -26.65 -29.83 -17.13
CA SER A 56 -25.37 -30.17 -17.72
C SER A 56 -25.29 -29.86 -19.22
N LEU A 57 -24.32 -29.03 -19.60
CA LEU A 57 -23.83 -28.93 -20.97
C LEU A 57 -22.75 -29.99 -21.19
N SER A 58 -23.16 -31.01 -21.94
CA SER A 58 -22.35 -32.13 -22.42
C SER A 58 -21.32 -31.66 -23.44
N SER A 59 -20.07 -32.10 -23.25
CA SER A 59 -19.15 -32.62 -24.27
C SER A 59 -19.03 -31.84 -25.59
N ILE A 60 -18.04 -30.94 -25.65
CA ILE A 60 -17.32 -30.65 -26.90
C ILE A 60 -15.98 -31.37 -26.84
N THR A 61 -15.93 -32.53 -27.50
CA THR A 61 -14.72 -33.30 -27.78
C THR A 61 -13.92 -32.57 -28.86
N ALA A 62 -12.90 -31.82 -28.46
CA ALA A 62 -11.88 -31.35 -29.38
C ALA A 62 -10.92 -32.52 -29.71
N THR A 63 -10.93 -32.94 -30.98
CA THR A 63 -10.03 -33.92 -31.56
C THR A 63 -8.59 -33.39 -31.57
N LEU A 64 -7.80 -33.82 -30.59
CA LEU A 64 -6.34 -33.70 -30.60
C LEU A 64 -5.76 -34.66 -31.66
N SER A 65 -5.08 -34.09 -32.65
CA SER A 65 -4.24 -34.86 -33.58
C SER A 65 -2.98 -35.36 -32.86
N PRO A 66 -2.44 -36.54 -33.24
CA PRO A 66 -1.34 -37.17 -32.52
C PRO A 66 0.00 -36.45 -32.75
N LEU A 67 0.71 -36.17 -31.65
CA LEU A 67 2.11 -35.76 -31.66
C LEU A 67 3.00 -36.89 -32.23
N LEU A 68 3.83 -36.53 -33.20
CA LEU A 68 4.99 -37.30 -33.65
C LEU A 68 6.13 -37.24 -32.61
N PRO A 69 7.07 -38.22 -32.61
CA PRO A 69 7.93 -38.52 -31.49
C PRO A 69 9.12 -37.57 -31.34
N ALA A 70 9.65 -37.53 -30.12
CA ALA A 70 10.82 -36.77 -29.69
C ALA A 70 12.09 -37.13 -30.50
N PRO A 71 12.90 -36.13 -30.88
CA PRO A 71 14.28 -36.37 -31.26
C PRO A 71 15.17 -36.41 -30.00
N THR A 72 15.74 -37.58 -29.75
CA THR A 72 16.90 -37.78 -28.88
C THR A 72 18.11 -37.05 -29.47
N SER A 73 18.57 -35.97 -28.82
CA SER A 73 19.92 -35.43 -29.04
C SER A 73 20.74 -35.56 -27.75
N SER A 74 21.36 -36.72 -27.60
CA SER A 74 22.52 -36.91 -26.74
C SER A 74 23.74 -36.36 -27.49
N GLY A 75 24.30 -35.25 -27.05
CA GLY A 75 25.50 -34.71 -27.68
C GLY A 75 25.99 -33.37 -27.13
N LEU A 76 26.98 -33.44 -26.23
CA LEU A 76 28.09 -32.50 -26.07
C LEU A 76 27.77 -31.01 -25.85
N LEU A 77 27.66 -30.60 -24.58
CA LEU A 77 28.18 -29.31 -24.10
C LEU A 77 28.85 -29.50 -22.73
N SER A 78 30.10 -29.99 -22.74
CA SER A 78 31.03 -29.80 -21.63
C SER A 78 31.60 -28.39 -21.75
N GLY A 79 30.81 -27.41 -21.29
CA GLY A 79 31.18 -26.01 -21.17
C GLY A 79 31.53 -25.71 -19.71
N ILE A 80 32.76 -25.26 -19.51
CA ILE A 80 33.40 -24.88 -18.25
C ILE A 80 32.43 -24.14 -17.32
N ARG A 81 32.02 -24.77 -16.22
CA ARG A 81 31.43 -24.08 -15.07
C ARG A 81 32.56 -23.40 -14.31
N THR A 82 32.84 -22.14 -14.63
CA THR A 82 33.48 -21.25 -13.67
C THR A 82 32.56 -21.20 -12.43
N PRO A 83 33.07 -21.46 -11.22
CA PRO A 83 32.30 -21.24 -10.01
C PRO A 83 31.85 -19.79 -10.02
N MET A 84 30.54 -19.56 -9.96
CA MET A 84 30.00 -18.23 -9.73
C MET A 84 30.45 -17.85 -8.33
N GLU A 85 31.53 -17.07 -8.28
CA GLU A 85 32.08 -16.53 -7.06
C GLU A 85 30.98 -15.70 -6.41
N SER A 86 30.39 -16.26 -5.35
CA SER A 86 29.36 -15.61 -4.57
C SER A 86 29.92 -14.26 -4.12
N PRO A 87 29.30 -13.12 -4.48
CA PRO A 87 29.86 -11.82 -4.12
C PRO A 87 29.98 -11.78 -2.62
N SER A 88 31.22 -11.70 -2.14
CA SER A 88 31.53 -11.55 -0.73
C SER A 88 30.72 -10.39 -0.18
N LEU A 89 29.83 -10.67 0.77
CA LEU A 89 29.02 -9.69 1.49
C LEU A 89 29.97 -8.73 2.21
N VAL A 90 30.35 -7.65 1.54
CA VAL A 90 31.03 -6.52 2.17
C VAL A 90 30.01 -5.95 3.14
N SER A 91 30.23 -6.18 4.44
CA SER A 91 29.41 -5.60 5.51
C SER A 91 29.35 -4.08 5.27
N PRO A 92 28.16 -3.49 5.11
CA PRO A 92 28.04 -2.07 4.85
C PRO A 92 28.79 -1.29 5.91
N LYS A 93 29.70 -0.41 5.50
CA LYS A 93 30.37 0.48 6.45
C LYS A 93 29.30 1.39 7.06
N ILE A 94 28.96 1.14 8.32
CA ILE A 94 27.95 1.92 9.05
C ILE A 94 28.50 3.33 9.25
N ASP A 95 27.79 4.32 8.70
CA ASP A 95 28.07 5.73 8.96
C ASP A 95 27.44 6.12 10.31
N PRO A 96 28.25 6.55 11.30
CA PRO A 96 27.74 6.91 12.62
C PRO A 96 26.81 8.14 12.61
N ASP A 97 26.92 9.01 11.62
CA ASP A 97 26.12 10.23 11.50
C ASP A 97 24.84 10.01 10.67
N GLU A 98 24.69 8.85 10.05
CA GLU A 98 23.53 8.53 9.22
C GLU A 98 22.28 8.35 10.08
N LYS A 99 21.22 9.04 9.67
CA LYS A 99 19.91 9.04 10.32
C LYS A 99 18.87 8.38 9.44
N TYR A 100 17.97 7.66 10.08
CA TYR A 100 17.01 6.78 9.45
C TYR A 100 15.57 7.15 9.77
N LEU A 101 14.67 6.77 8.87
CA LEU A 101 13.22 6.84 8.99
C LEU A 101 12.64 5.48 8.59
N THR A 102 11.67 4.97 9.35
CA THR A 102 10.91 3.76 8.99
C THR A 102 9.45 3.89 9.41
N PHE A 103 8.64 2.96 8.91
CA PHE A 103 7.25 2.79 9.31
C PHE A 103 6.78 1.34 9.14
N LEU A 104 5.59 1.00 9.67
CA LEU A 104 4.92 -0.27 9.36
C LEU A 104 3.86 -0.06 8.29
N THR A 105 3.78 -0.97 7.32
CA THR A 105 2.70 -1.02 6.34
C THR A 105 1.47 -1.73 6.92
N HIS A 106 0.32 -1.57 6.30
CA HIS A 106 -0.90 -2.31 6.63
C HIS A 106 -1.93 -2.12 5.54
N SER A 107 -3.04 -2.86 5.63
CA SER A 107 -4.15 -2.85 4.69
C SER A 107 -3.72 -3.32 3.28
N GLY A 108 -4.63 -3.20 2.31
CA GLY A 108 -4.37 -3.63 0.93
C GLY A 108 -3.17 -2.93 0.28
N PHE A 109 -2.60 -3.57 -0.73
CA PHE A 109 -1.36 -3.18 -1.40
C PHE A 109 -1.29 -1.70 -1.82
N GLN A 110 -2.37 -1.15 -2.39
CA GLN A 110 -2.44 0.27 -2.81
C GLN A 110 -2.38 1.23 -1.61
N ASN A 111 -2.91 0.82 -0.44
CA ASN A 111 -2.77 1.61 0.79
C ASN A 111 -1.33 1.55 1.32
N GLN A 112 -0.61 0.46 1.08
CA GLN A 112 0.81 0.38 1.40
C GLN A 112 1.62 1.28 0.47
N LEU A 113 1.28 1.34 -0.82
CA LEU A 113 1.93 2.27 -1.75
C LEU A 113 1.78 3.74 -1.32
N ILE A 114 0.59 4.15 -0.86
CA ILE A 114 0.39 5.50 -0.28
C ILE A 114 1.34 5.74 0.91
N GLN A 115 1.58 4.72 1.74
CA GLN A 115 2.52 4.81 2.87
C GLN A 115 3.96 4.95 2.39
N VAL A 116 4.35 4.24 1.33
CA VAL A 116 5.66 4.35 0.69
C VAL A 116 5.88 5.74 0.10
N GLU A 117 4.92 6.28 -0.66
CA GLU A 117 5.00 7.65 -1.21
C GLU A 117 5.17 8.68 -0.09
N ASN A 118 4.38 8.58 0.97
CA ASN A 118 4.49 9.45 2.14
C ASN A 118 5.85 9.27 2.85
N GLY A 119 6.37 8.04 2.94
CA GLY A 119 7.66 7.72 3.53
C GLY A 119 8.83 8.32 2.75
N ILE A 120 8.83 8.18 1.42
CA ILE A 120 9.85 8.78 0.55
C ILE A 120 9.83 10.30 0.65
N LEU A 121 8.64 10.91 0.59
CA LEU A 121 8.50 12.36 0.73
C LEU A 121 8.99 12.85 2.10
N LEU A 122 8.66 12.15 3.17
CA LEU A 122 9.10 12.51 4.51
C LEU A 122 10.62 12.31 4.69
N ALA A 123 11.18 11.21 4.18
CA ALA A 123 12.62 10.97 4.18
C ALA A 123 13.39 12.08 3.46
N TRP A 124 12.88 12.50 2.29
CA TRP A 124 13.40 13.64 1.55
C TRP A 124 13.34 14.94 2.36
N TYR A 125 12.20 15.24 3.01
CA TYR A 125 12.11 16.41 3.89
C TYR A 125 13.13 16.38 5.01
N LEU A 126 13.35 15.22 5.63
CA LEU A 126 14.18 15.12 6.83
C LEU A 126 15.66 14.88 6.53
N ASN A 127 16.03 14.69 5.26
CA ASN A 127 17.36 14.24 4.83
C ASN A 127 17.79 12.99 5.61
N ARG A 128 16.90 11.99 5.66
CA ARG A 128 17.11 10.71 6.34
C ARG A 128 17.05 9.57 5.33
N THR A 129 17.83 8.52 5.58
CA THR A 129 17.73 7.27 4.85
C THR A 129 16.41 6.58 5.19
N LEU A 130 15.67 6.18 4.17
CA LEU A 130 14.42 5.46 4.34
C LEU A 130 14.69 3.96 4.46
N ILE A 131 14.37 3.39 5.62
CA ILE A 131 14.25 1.95 5.82
C ILE A 131 12.85 1.57 5.36
N LEU A 132 12.76 0.99 4.17
CA LEU A 132 11.51 0.69 3.50
C LEU A 132 11.04 -0.71 3.89
N PRO A 133 9.89 -0.87 4.59
CA PRO A 133 9.29 -2.17 4.84
C PRO A 133 8.98 -2.91 3.53
N ARG A 134 8.92 -4.24 3.58
CA ARG A 134 8.52 -5.07 2.43
C ARG A 134 7.02 -4.86 2.13
N ALA A 135 6.66 -5.00 0.87
CA ALA A 135 5.29 -5.03 0.41
C ALA A 135 4.64 -6.36 0.77
N LEU A 136 3.44 -6.30 1.35
CA LEU A 136 2.59 -7.45 1.60
C LEU A 136 1.57 -7.59 0.47
N LEU A 137 1.64 -8.70 -0.25
CA LEU A 137 0.66 -9.12 -1.27
C LEU A 137 -0.19 -10.27 -0.73
N GLY A 138 -1.47 -10.34 -1.13
CA GLY A 138 -2.40 -11.39 -0.68
C GLY A 138 -3.15 -11.01 0.60
N GLN A 139 -3.10 -11.89 1.61
CA GLN A 139 -3.84 -11.76 2.87
C GLN A 139 -3.36 -10.54 3.69
N ALA A 140 -4.01 -9.40 3.48
CA ALA A 140 -3.75 -8.18 4.22
C ALA A 140 -4.35 -8.20 5.63
N PHE A 141 -3.71 -7.48 6.56
CA PHE A 141 -4.26 -7.16 7.87
C PHE A 141 -4.63 -5.68 7.98
N GLY A 142 -5.57 -5.39 8.88
CA GLY A 142 -6.04 -4.02 9.15
C GLY A 142 -5.01 -3.18 9.89
N TRP A 143 -5.32 -1.89 10.04
CA TRP A 143 -4.57 -1.06 10.98
C TRP A 143 -4.85 -1.50 12.43
N SER A 144 -3.83 -1.46 13.28
CA SER A 144 -3.93 -1.59 14.74
C SER A 144 -2.89 -0.70 15.43
N TYR A 145 -2.97 -0.58 16.77
CA TYR A 145 -1.96 0.11 17.57
C TYR A 145 -0.60 -0.60 17.48
N TYR A 146 0.47 0.11 17.84
CA TYR A 146 1.85 -0.30 17.55
C TYR A 146 2.20 -1.75 17.93
N PRO A 147 2.09 -2.18 19.21
CA PRO A 147 2.40 -3.57 19.57
C PRO A 147 1.72 -4.64 18.71
N LYS A 148 0.41 -4.51 18.48
CA LYS A 148 -0.36 -5.47 17.67
C LYS A 148 0.07 -5.40 16.20
N LEU A 149 0.29 -4.20 15.68
CA LEU A 149 0.68 -4.01 14.28
C LEU A 149 2.09 -4.55 14.01
N HIS A 150 3.01 -4.29 14.93
CA HIS A 150 4.38 -4.80 14.87
C HIS A 150 4.39 -6.33 14.92
N LEU A 151 3.55 -6.95 15.77
CA LEU A 151 3.38 -8.40 15.79
C LEU A 151 2.89 -8.93 14.44
N GLU A 152 1.89 -8.32 13.81
CA GLU A 152 1.43 -8.76 12.48
C GLU A 152 2.55 -8.78 11.43
N HIS A 153 3.54 -7.89 11.56
CA HIS A 153 4.75 -7.90 10.73
C HIS A 153 5.74 -8.99 11.15
N LEU A 154 6.01 -9.17 12.45
CA LEU A 154 6.86 -10.24 12.96
C LEU A 154 6.34 -11.62 12.53
N LEU A 155 5.02 -11.87 12.62
CA LEU A 155 4.42 -13.14 12.20
C LEU A 155 4.58 -13.46 10.70
N ARG A 156 4.96 -12.46 9.88
CA ARG A 156 5.21 -12.60 8.43
C ARG A 156 6.66 -12.39 8.07
N ASP A 157 7.52 -12.29 9.06
CA ASP A 157 8.95 -12.18 8.87
C ASP A 157 9.51 -13.51 8.33
N PRO A 158 10.45 -13.49 7.38
CA PRO A 158 11.17 -14.69 6.97
C PRO A 158 11.80 -15.49 8.12
N GLY A 159 12.21 -14.83 9.20
CA GLY A 159 12.85 -15.46 10.37
C GLY A 159 11.90 -16.20 11.31
N THR A 160 10.60 -15.94 11.23
CA THR A 160 9.60 -16.56 12.11
C THR A 160 9.37 -18.02 11.73
N THR A 161 8.97 -18.87 12.67
CA THR A 161 8.58 -20.27 12.42
C THR A 161 7.27 -20.38 11.64
N LEU A 162 6.91 -21.58 11.16
CA LEU A 162 5.66 -21.81 10.42
C LEU A 162 4.41 -21.76 11.30
N ASP A 163 4.56 -22.16 12.57
CA ASP A 163 3.52 -22.24 13.60
C ASP A 163 3.52 -21.04 14.55
N CYS A 164 4.52 -20.16 14.42
CA CYS A 164 4.68 -18.94 15.21
C CYS A 164 4.80 -19.21 16.72
N GLU A 165 5.38 -20.34 17.13
CA GLU A 165 5.47 -20.78 18.53
C GLU A 165 6.16 -19.74 19.44
N GLU A 166 7.18 -19.06 18.93
CA GLU A 166 7.92 -18.02 19.66
C GLU A 166 7.06 -16.81 20.05
N TYR A 167 5.91 -16.63 19.39
CA TYR A 167 4.97 -15.54 19.64
C TYR A 167 3.62 -16.02 20.21
N ALA A 168 3.55 -17.27 20.72
CA ALA A 168 2.30 -17.86 21.19
C ALA A 168 1.56 -16.99 22.24
N ASN A 169 2.30 -16.39 23.17
CA ASN A 169 1.73 -15.54 24.22
C ASN A 169 1.15 -14.24 23.65
N GLU A 170 1.84 -13.62 22.70
CA GLU A 170 1.43 -12.39 22.03
C GLU A 170 0.24 -12.63 21.08
N ILE A 171 0.25 -13.75 20.36
CA ILE A 171 -0.85 -14.22 19.52
C ILE A 171 -2.12 -14.34 20.36
N ASP A 172 -2.05 -15.02 21.51
CA ASP A 172 -3.18 -15.18 22.40
C ASP A 172 -3.61 -13.83 23.01
N ARG A 173 -2.65 -13.01 23.49
CA ARG A 173 -2.93 -11.67 24.03
C ARG A 173 -3.70 -10.77 23.05
N TYR A 174 -3.30 -10.77 21.77
CA TYR A 174 -3.90 -9.91 20.76
C TYR A 174 -5.01 -10.56 19.93
N GLN A 175 -5.30 -11.84 20.22
CA GLN A 175 -6.29 -12.65 19.52
C GLN A 175 -6.05 -12.61 18.00
N ILE A 176 -4.79 -12.78 17.60
CA ILE A 176 -4.36 -12.91 16.21
C ILE A 176 -4.23 -14.40 15.89
N ARG A 177 -4.22 -14.77 14.61
CA ARG A 177 -3.86 -16.13 14.17
C ARG A 177 -2.51 -16.07 13.46
N CYS A 178 -1.68 -17.10 13.65
CA CYS A 178 -0.49 -17.27 12.82
C CYS A 178 -0.92 -17.29 11.33
N PRO A 179 -0.34 -16.44 10.48
CA PRO A 179 -0.79 -16.26 9.11
C PRO A 179 -0.34 -17.43 8.24
N ASP A 180 -1.24 -17.88 7.36
CA ASP A 180 -0.96 -18.93 6.39
C ASP A 180 -0.04 -18.39 5.28
N ARG A 181 1.16 -18.98 5.15
CA ARG A 181 2.18 -18.53 4.18
C ARG A 181 1.77 -18.74 2.73
N ASP A 182 0.81 -19.61 2.45
CA ASP A 182 0.30 -19.81 1.09
C ASP A 182 -0.65 -18.69 0.66
N LEU A 183 -1.12 -17.86 1.61
CA LEU A 183 -2.08 -16.78 1.34
C LEU A 183 -1.41 -15.41 1.18
N TYR A 184 -0.10 -15.28 1.34
CA TYR A 184 0.58 -14.00 1.18
C TYR A 184 2.00 -14.14 0.63
N ALA A 185 2.54 -13.01 0.14
CA ALA A 185 3.94 -12.88 -0.22
C ALA A 185 4.49 -11.55 0.32
N MET A 186 5.72 -11.60 0.84
CA MET A 186 6.48 -10.43 1.26
C MET A 186 7.60 -10.17 0.25
N LEU A 187 7.54 -9.02 -0.42
CA LEU A 187 8.48 -8.66 -1.49
C LEU A 187 9.04 -7.25 -1.28
N PRO A 188 10.29 -6.95 -1.63
CA PRO A 188 10.77 -5.58 -1.64
C PRO A 188 9.94 -4.72 -2.60
N PHE A 189 9.62 -3.47 -2.26
CA PHE A 189 8.86 -2.61 -3.17
C PHE A 189 9.57 -2.37 -4.50
N ASP A 190 10.91 -2.37 -4.50
CA ASP A 190 11.74 -2.18 -5.68
C ASP A 190 11.68 -3.35 -6.68
N THR A 191 11.18 -4.53 -6.27
CA THR A 191 10.90 -5.63 -7.21
C THR A 191 9.54 -5.49 -7.87
N LEU A 192 8.63 -4.69 -7.27
CA LEU A 192 7.27 -4.48 -7.75
C LEU A 192 7.13 -3.20 -8.57
N PHE A 193 7.84 -2.15 -8.17
CA PHE A 193 7.83 -0.84 -8.78
C PHE A 193 9.23 -0.37 -9.11
N ASP A 194 9.37 0.43 -10.16
CA ASP A 194 10.60 1.14 -10.44
C ASP A 194 10.76 2.30 -9.42
N LEU A 195 11.73 2.17 -8.52
CA LEU A 195 12.09 3.23 -7.56
C LEU A 195 13.39 3.96 -7.94
N SER A 196 13.92 3.78 -9.16
CA SER A 196 15.17 4.38 -9.61
C SER A 196 15.20 5.90 -9.43
N TRP A 197 14.13 6.60 -9.84
CA TRP A 197 13.99 8.04 -9.65
C TRP A 197 13.98 8.43 -8.17
N ALA A 198 13.27 7.69 -7.32
CA ALA A 198 13.21 7.97 -5.88
C ALA A 198 14.59 7.81 -5.23
N LYS A 199 15.33 6.77 -5.61
CA LYS A 199 16.68 6.46 -5.13
C LYS A 199 17.74 7.51 -5.51
N GLN A 200 17.50 8.31 -6.54
CA GLN A 200 18.36 9.45 -6.88
C GLN A 200 18.23 10.61 -5.89
N HIS A 201 17.13 10.67 -5.13
CA HIS A 201 16.82 11.80 -4.26
C HIS A 201 16.80 11.44 -2.77
N VAL A 202 16.58 10.16 -2.46
CA VAL A 202 16.51 9.62 -1.10
C VAL A 202 17.28 8.31 -1.09
N LYS A 203 18.19 8.12 -0.13
CA LYS A 203 18.79 6.81 0.11
C LYS A 203 17.71 5.89 0.67
N ILE A 204 17.41 4.80 -0.03
CA ILE A 204 16.39 3.82 0.34
C ILE A 204 17.07 2.47 0.53
N ILE A 205 16.85 1.85 1.68
CA ILE A 205 17.28 0.49 1.97
C ILE A 205 16.06 -0.35 2.33
N THR A 206 16.04 -1.61 1.91
CA THR A 206 14.96 -2.54 2.26
C THR A 206 15.14 -3.01 3.69
N ARG A 207 14.05 -3.06 4.45
CA ARG A 207 14.00 -3.74 5.74
C ARG A 207 13.86 -5.24 5.50
N GLU A 208 14.95 -5.98 5.65
CA GLU A 208 14.93 -7.44 5.41
C GLU A 208 14.23 -8.19 6.55
N GLN A 209 14.39 -7.70 7.78
CA GLN A 209 13.72 -8.26 8.97
C GLN A 209 13.10 -7.15 9.83
N VAL A 210 11.96 -7.48 10.42
CA VAL A 210 11.09 -6.63 11.23
C VAL A 210 11.60 -6.53 12.65
N ASP A 211 12.34 -7.51 13.15
CA ASP A 211 12.90 -7.46 14.50
C ASP A 211 13.91 -6.32 14.67
N ASP A 212 14.18 -5.99 15.94
CA ASP A 212 15.12 -4.93 16.30
C ASP A 212 16.59 -5.41 16.27
N ASP A 213 16.84 -6.73 16.27
CA ASP A 213 18.19 -7.29 16.18
C ASP A 213 18.79 -7.01 14.80
N TRP A 214 17.98 -7.03 13.74
CA TRP A 214 18.38 -6.61 12.40
C TRP A 214 18.80 -5.15 12.37
N LEU A 215 18.06 -4.26 13.04
CA LEU A 215 18.42 -2.84 13.13
C LEU A 215 19.75 -2.65 13.86
N ALA A 216 19.97 -3.39 14.95
CA ALA A 216 21.20 -3.34 15.73
C ALA A 216 22.40 -3.90 14.95
N THR A 217 22.26 -5.09 14.36
CA THR A 217 23.35 -5.80 13.67
C THR A 217 23.69 -5.20 12.30
N THR A 218 22.69 -4.70 11.57
CA THR A 218 22.88 -4.19 10.20
C THR A 218 23.18 -2.69 10.17
N LEU A 219 22.55 -1.91 11.05
CA LEU A 219 22.60 -0.43 11.00
C LEU A 219 23.20 0.20 12.27
N GLY A 220 23.52 -0.61 13.29
CA GLY A 220 24.03 -0.12 14.57
C GLY A 220 23.01 0.81 15.25
N ILE A 221 21.72 0.48 15.17
CA ILE A 221 20.64 1.21 15.84
C ILE A 221 20.23 0.36 17.05
N HIS A 222 20.53 0.85 18.25
CA HIS A 222 20.32 0.10 19.49
C HIS A 222 19.17 0.69 20.30
N GLY A 223 18.29 -0.18 20.80
CA GLY A 223 17.27 0.16 21.81
C GLY A 223 17.63 -0.43 23.18
N HIS A 224 16.85 -0.10 24.20
CA HIS A 224 16.92 -0.74 25.52
C HIS A 224 16.03 -1.97 25.63
N HIS A 225 15.55 -2.51 24.50
CA HIS A 225 14.60 -3.62 24.42
C HIS A 225 13.40 -3.39 25.34
N ILE A 226 12.76 -2.21 25.25
CA ILE A 226 11.54 -1.95 26.01
C ILE A 226 10.48 -2.98 25.57
N THR A 227 10.25 -3.98 26.41
CA THR A 227 9.40 -5.16 26.14
C THR A 227 7.93 -4.82 25.90
N SER A 228 7.52 -3.56 26.15
CA SER A 228 6.20 -3.06 25.79
C SER A 228 6.21 -1.55 25.59
N LEU A 229 6.38 -1.10 24.35
CA LEU A 229 6.08 0.29 24.01
C LEU A 229 4.60 0.58 24.28
N PRO A 230 4.25 1.74 24.86
CA PRO A 230 2.85 2.09 25.06
C PRO A 230 2.08 2.16 23.73
N PRO A 231 0.76 1.93 23.76
CA PRO A 231 -0.03 1.77 22.53
C PRO A 231 -0.16 3.06 21.71
N ASN A 232 0.05 4.23 22.32
CA ASN A 232 -0.06 5.52 21.66
C ASN A 232 0.90 6.55 22.26
N GLY A 233 1.32 7.57 21.51
CA GLY A 233 2.20 8.64 21.99
C GLY A 233 3.53 8.72 21.24
N THR A 234 4.50 9.43 21.83
CA THR A 234 5.87 9.52 21.31
C THR A 234 6.85 9.07 22.39
N TYR A 235 7.71 8.12 22.05
CA TYR A 235 8.62 7.46 22.99
C TYR A 235 10.04 7.45 22.44
N VAL A 236 11.01 7.63 23.32
CA VAL A 236 12.43 7.45 22.96
C VAL A 236 12.91 6.18 23.63
N ASP A 237 13.52 5.30 22.84
CA ASP A 237 14.17 4.08 23.30
C ASP A 237 15.54 3.96 22.63
N GLY A 238 16.61 4.16 23.41
CA GLY A 238 17.98 4.20 22.91
C GLY A 238 18.15 5.20 21.76
N ASP A 239 18.54 4.69 20.59
CA ASP A 239 18.78 5.44 19.36
C ASP A 239 17.50 5.82 18.59
N SER A 240 16.33 5.35 19.05
CA SER A 240 15.08 5.40 18.30
C SER A 240 14.05 6.31 18.97
N VAL A 241 13.31 7.07 18.16
CA VAL A 241 12.06 7.72 18.55
C VAL A 241 10.88 7.06 17.84
N TYR A 242 9.93 6.55 18.61
CA TYR A 242 8.72 5.90 18.13
C TYR A 242 7.55 6.89 18.16
N TYR A 243 6.82 6.95 17.06
CA TYR A 243 5.54 7.63 16.93
C TYR A 243 4.45 6.55 16.93
N CYS A 244 3.93 6.25 18.13
CA CYS A 244 2.87 5.28 18.41
C CYS A 244 1.46 5.86 18.18
N GLY A 245 0.79 5.47 17.10
CA GLY A 245 -0.51 6.04 16.72
C GLY A 245 -1.69 5.43 17.47
N ALA A 246 -2.59 6.25 18.02
CA ALA A 246 -3.85 5.76 18.60
C ALA A 246 -4.90 5.38 17.55
N THR A 247 -4.77 5.91 16.33
CA THR A 247 -5.63 5.61 15.17
C THR A 247 -4.79 5.63 13.90
N ARG A 248 -5.33 5.12 12.79
CA ARG A 248 -4.71 5.24 11.45
C ARG A 248 -4.55 6.69 10.95
N TYR A 249 -5.16 7.66 11.64
CA TYR A 249 -5.09 9.10 11.35
C TYR A 249 -4.55 9.84 12.59
N ASP A 250 -3.44 9.37 13.12
CA ASP A 250 -2.71 9.95 14.24
C ASP A 250 -2.15 11.35 13.94
N TRP A 251 -1.24 11.45 12.97
CA TRP A 251 -0.53 12.71 12.68
C TRP A 251 -0.74 13.18 11.26
N ARG A 252 -0.93 14.50 11.14
CA ARG A 252 -0.82 15.23 9.88
C ARG A 252 0.46 16.06 9.91
N ILE A 253 1.33 15.86 8.94
CA ILE A 253 2.71 16.38 8.95
C ILE A 253 2.82 17.56 7.99
N TYR A 254 3.08 18.75 8.51
CA TYR A 254 3.05 20.01 7.76
C TYR A 254 4.44 20.47 7.33
N ASP A 255 4.51 21.00 6.11
CA ASP A 255 5.73 21.52 5.47
C ASP A 255 5.98 23.03 5.71
N THR A 256 4.96 23.75 6.20
CA THR A 256 5.02 25.18 6.52
C THR A 256 4.69 25.44 7.98
N PRO A 257 5.45 26.29 8.70
CA PRO A 257 5.10 26.68 10.05
C PRO A 257 3.85 27.56 10.05
N ARG A 258 2.85 27.25 10.87
CA ARG A 258 1.65 28.10 11.05
C ARG A 258 1.19 28.10 12.49
N LYS A 259 0.52 29.20 12.88
CA LYS A 259 -0.11 29.33 14.21
C LYS A 259 -1.26 28.34 14.41
N SER A 260 -1.95 27.96 13.33
CA SER A 260 -3.03 26.98 13.38
C SER A 260 -3.05 26.12 12.12
N HIS A 261 -3.42 24.86 12.33
CA HIS A 261 -3.41 23.82 11.32
C HIS A 261 -4.80 23.18 11.23
N ARG A 262 -5.33 23.01 10.01
CA ARG A 262 -6.59 22.29 9.79
C ARG A 262 -6.33 20.79 9.81
N LEU A 263 -6.56 20.14 10.95
CA LEU A 263 -6.26 18.72 11.13
C LEU A 263 -7.14 17.82 10.24
N GLY A 264 -8.42 18.16 10.06
CA GLY A 264 -9.36 17.28 9.35
C GLY A 264 -9.60 16.02 10.16
N LYS A 265 -9.41 14.84 9.54
CA LYS A 265 -9.56 13.53 10.20
C LYS A 265 -8.39 13.11 11.10
N TYR A 266 -7.32 13.92 11.15
CA TYR A 266 -6.11 13.57 11.89
C TYR A 266 -6.16 14.08 13.33
N ALA A 267 -5.60 13.33 14.28
CA ALA A 267 -5.67 13.68 15.70
C ALA A 267 -4.73 14.83 16.07
N GLN A 268 -3.54 14.88 15.48
CA GLN A 268 -2.48 15.81 15.85
C GLN A 268 -1.72 16.35 14.64
N ALA A 269 -1.09 17.52 14.82
CA ALA A 269 -0.17 18.10 13.84
C ALA A 269 1.28 17.76 14.22
N LEU A 270 2.09 17.42 13.22
CA LEU A 270 3.55 17.44 13.33
C LEU A 270 4.10 18.45 12.34
N SER A 271 5.25 19.02 12.68
CA SER A 271 5.98 19.98 11.85
C SER A 271 7.26 19.32 11.34
N ILE A 272 7.55 19.42 10.04
CA ILE A 272 8.83 18.92 9.52
C ILE A 272 10.04 19.64 10.14
N TYR A 273 9.86 20.86 10.66
CA TYR A 273 10.94 21.61 11.34
C TYR A 273 11.29 20.97 12.67
N ASP A 274 10.28 20.59 13.46
CA ASP A 274 10.47 19.93 14.75
C ASP A 274 11.04 18.52 14.54
N LEU A 275 10.57 17.83 13.50
CA LEU A 275 11.11 16.52 13.11
C LEU A 275 12.58 16.61 12.69
N ARG A 276 12.98 17.63 11.91
CA ARG A 276 14.39 17.84 11.52
C ARG A 276 15.31 18.05 12.72
N GLN A 277 14.82 18.60 13.82
CA GLN A 277 15.61 18.86 15.04
C GLN A 277 15.83 17.62 15.91
N ARG A 278 15.15 16.50 15.61
CA ARG A 278 15.31 15.24 16.36
C ARG A 278 16.73 14.69 16.23
N LYS A 279 17.29 14.31 17.38
CA LYS A 279 18.67 13.83 17.50
C LYS A 279 18.77 12.32 17.30
N GLU A 280 17.70 11.62 17.61
CA GLU A 280 17.54 10.18 17.51
C GLU A 280 17.89 9.68 16.10
N LYS A 281 18.67 8.60 16.06
CA LYS A 281 19.19 7.97 14.84
C LYS A 281 18.06 7.42 14.01
N LEU A 282 17.06 6.77 14.62
CA LEU A 282 15.88 6.25 13.94
C LEU A 282 14.61 7.00 14.33
N MET A 283 13.81 7.39 13.34
CA MET A 283 12.39 7.72 13.55
C MET A 283 11.53 6.55 13.08
N HIS A 284 10.72 5.99 13.99
CA HIS A 284 9.84 4.87 13.69
C HIS A 284 8.38 5.31 13.79
N PHE A 285 7.67 5.40 12.67
CA PHE A 285 6.25 5.68 12.66
C PHE A 285 5.43 4.39 12.72
N THR A 286 4.35 4.37 13.48
CA THR A 286 3.42 3.22 13.45
C THR A 286 2.82 3.04 12.07
N SER A 287 2.47 4.14 11.40
CA SER A 287 1.91 4.13 10.07
C SER A 287 2.13 5.49 9.41
N LEU A 288 2.29 5.49 8.09
CA LEU A 288 2.25 6.69 7.26
C LEU A 288 1.00 6.70 6.35
N PHE A 289 -0.07 6.03 6.76
CA PHE A 289 -1.26 5.86 5.94
C PHE A 289 -2.10 7.14 5.83
N GLY A 290 -2.64 7.37 4.63
CA GLY A 290 -3.71 8.33 4.41
C GLY A 290 -3.37 9.37 3.34
N SER A 291 -4.25 9.50 2.35
CA SER A 291 -4.23 10.62 1.43
C SER A 291 -4.39 11.93 2.22
N GLY A 292 -3.46 12.86 2.01
CA GLY A 292 -3.41 14.14 2.71
C GLY A 292 -2.72 14.14 4.09
N ARG A 293 -2.00 13.06 4.45
CA ARG A 293 -1.14 13.01 5.66
C ARG A 293 -0.07 14.09 5.61
N LEU A 294 0.50 14.34 4.44
CA LEU A 294 1.44 15.41 4.15
C LEU A 294 0.72 16.48 3.30
N PRO A 295 -0.01 17.44 3.90
CA PRO A 295 -0.59 18.55 3.15
C PRO A 295 0.51 19.47 2.62
N ILE A 296 0.86 19.28 1.36
CA ILE A 296 1.88 20.06 0.68
C ILE A 296 1.36 21.46 0.36
N ARG A 297 2.15 22.48 0.69
CA ARG A 297 1.87 23.88 0.33
C ARG A 297 2.96 24.53 -0.48
N ARG A 298 4.20 24.09 -0.29
CA ARG A 298 5.35 24.63 -1.01
C ARG A 298 5.37 24.07 -2.44
N PRO A 299 5.50 24.93 -3.48
CA PRO A 299 5.56 24.49 -4.87
C PRO A 299 6.66 23.45 -5.10
N GLU A 300 7.84 23.65 -4.54
CA GLU A 300 8.98 22.75 -4.68
C GLU A 300 8.70 21.35 -4.13
N HIS A 301 7.96 21.26 -3.03
CA HIS A 301 7.55 19.99 -2.43
C HIS A 301 6.46 19.30 -3.25
N TYR A 302 5.58 20.09 -3.88
CA TYR A 302 4.51 19.57 -4.72
C TYR A 302 5.09 18.98 -6.01
N ASP A 303 6.06 19.66 -6.60
CA ASP A 303 6.77 19.18 -7.78
C ASP A 303 7.55 17.90 -7.50
N PHE A 304 8.16 17.78 -6.30
CA PHE A 304 8.78 16.54 -5.86
C PHE A 304 7.77 15.39 -5.77
N LEU A 305 6.67 15.54 -5.03
CA LEU A 305 5.67 14.48 -4.89
C LEU A 305 5.07 14.11 -6.25
N ARG A 306 4.80 15.09 -7.11
CA ARG A 306 4.26 14.86 -8.45
C ARG A 306 5.23 14.07 -9.34
N SER A 307 6.52 14.37 -9.25
CA SER A 307 7.55 13.65 -9.99
C SER A 307 7.69 12.21 -9.48
N LEU A 308 7.68 12.03 -8.15
CA LEU A 308 7.65 10.71 -7.50
C LEU A 308 6.47 9.86 -7.98
N GLN A 309 5.26 10.41 -7.91
CA GLN A 309 4.04 9.67 -8.29
C GLN A 309 4.00 9.32 -9.78
N LYS A 310 4.66 10.10 -10.63
CA LYS A 310 4.79 9.79 -12.06
C LYS A 310 5.87 8.76 -12.35
N SER A 311 6.91 8.68 -11.52
CA SER A 311 8.02 7.74 -11.73
C SER A 311 7.73 6.35 -11.19
N ILE A 312 6.84 6.22 -10.19
CA ILE A 312 6.47 4.91 -9.64
C ILE A 312 5.56 4.19 -10.64
N THR A 313 6.15 3.29 -11.42
CA THR A 313 5.46 2.41 -12.36
C THR A 313 5.72 0.95 -12.01
N TYR A 314 4.78 0.07 -12.34
CA TYR A 314 5.01 -1.38 -12.17
C TYR A 314 6.23 -1.83 -12.96
N HIS A 315 7.07 -2.66 -12.33
CA HIS A 315 8.30 -3.19 -12.92
C HIS A 315 8.41 -4.72 -12.84
N HIS A 316 7.52 -5.38 -12.09
CA HIS A 316 7.61 -6.83 -11.93
C HIS A 316 7.31 -7.59 -13.23
N PRO A 317 8.19 -8.51 -13.69
CA PRO A 317 8.02 -9.22 -14.97
C PRO A 317 6.66 -9.90 -15.13
N ALA A 318 6.21 -10.64 -14.11
CA ALA A 318 4.90 -11.31 -14.18
C ALA A 318 3.71 -10.35 -14.37
N VAL A 319 3.80 -9.12 -13.83
CA VAL A 319 2.74 -8.10 -14.02
C VAL A 319 2.79 -7.55 -15.43
N LEU A 320 3.99 -7.26 -15.94
CA LEU A 320 4.18 -6.73 -17.29
C LEU A 320 3.79 -7.75 -18.35
N GLU A 321 4.24 -8.99 -18.23
CA GLU A 321 3.90 -10.09 -19.15
C GLU A 321 2.40 -10.36 -19.20
N MET A 322 1.74 -10.41 -18.04
CA MET A 322 0.29 -10.58 -17.98
C MET A 322 -0.44 -9.37 -18.59
N THR A 323 0.08 -8.17 -18.37
CA THR A 323 -0.48 -6.94 -18.96
C THR A 323 -0.37 -6.97 -20.49
N ASP A 324 0.78 -7.34 -21.04
CA ASP A 324 1.01 -7.43 -22.48
C ASP A 324 0.11 -8.49 -23.13
N LEU A 325 -0.11 -9.62 -22.45
CA LEU A 325 -1.06 -10.64 -22.89
C LEU A 325 -2.49 -10.09 -22.93
N LEU A 326 -2.94 -9.42 -21.87
CA LEU A 326 -4.27 -8.80 -21.83
C LEU A 326 -4.43 -7.71 -22.89
N VAL A 327 -3.43 -6.86 -23.07
CA VAL A 327 -3.40 -5.83 -24.12
C VAL A 327 -3.53 -6.47 -25.50
N SER A 328 -2.82 -7.57 -25.75
CA SER A 328 -2.89 -8.31 -27.01
C SER A 328 -4.29 -8.86 -27.26
N LEU A 329 -4.94 -9.42 -26.23
CA LEU A 329 -6.33 -9.91 -26.30
C LEU A 329 -7.35 -8.77 -26.53
N LEU A 330 -7.04 -7.56 -26.08
CA LEU A 330 -7.88 -6.37 -26.26
C LEU A 330 -7.61 -5.65 -27.61
N GLY A 331 -6.86 -6.27 -28.52
CA GLY A 331 -6.59 -5.72 -29.86
C GLY A 331 -5.29 -4.94 -29.98
N GLY A 332 -4.42 -4.95 -28.97
CA GLY A 332 -3.11 -4.29 -28.96
C GLY A 332 -3.12 -2.89 -28.34
N HIS A 333 -1.92 -2.32 -28.17
CA HIS A 333 -1.75 -0.99 -27.56
C HIS A 333 -2.53 0.08 -28.33
N GLY A 334 -3.29 0.90 -27.60
CA GLY A 334 -4.07 2.01 -28.18
C GLY A 334 -5.39 1.62 -28.85
N ASN A 335 -5.74 0.32 -28.88
CA ASN A 335 -6.94 -0.17 -29.57
C ASN A 335 -8.11 -0.50 -28.63
N PHE A 336 -8.00 -0.17 -27.34
CA PHE A 336 -9.06 -0.36 -26.36
C PHE A 336 -9.27 0.90 -25.51
N ILE A 337 -10.48 1.06 -24.97
CA ILE A 337 -10.84 2.15 -24.06
C ILE A 337 -11.01 1.56 -22.66
N GLY A 338 -10.20 2.02 -21.71
CA GLY A 338 -10.38 1.72 -20.29
C GLY A 338 -11.23 2.80 -19.62
N ILE A 339 -12.31 2.40 -18.93
CA ILE A 339 -13.12 3.31 -18.12
C ILE A 339 -13.05 2.83 -16.66
N HIS A 340 -12.55 3.67 -15.77
CA HIS A 340 -12.62 3.46 -14.33
C HIS A 340 -13.77 4.30 -13.77
N VAL A 341 -14.88 3.65 -13.41
CA VAL A 341 -16.04 4.27 -12.77
C VAL A 341 -15.96 3.98 -11.27
N ARG A 342 -16.07 5.03 -10.45
CA ARG A 342 -16.00 4.93 -8.99
C ARG A 342 -17.26 5.47 -8.33
#